data_AF-A0A388Q5J4-F1
#
_entry.id   AF-A0A388Q5J4-F1
#
_cell.length_a   1.000
_cell.length_b   1.000
_cell.length_c   1.000
_cell.angle_alpha   90.00
_cell.angle_beta   90.00
_cell.angle_gamma   90.00
#
_symmetry.space_group_name_H-M   'P 1'
#
loop_
_entity.id
_entity.type
_entity.pdbx_description
1 polymer ?
#
loop_
_entity_poly.entity_id
_entity_poly.type
_entity_poly.pdbx_seq_one_letter_code
_entity_poly.pdbx_strand_id
1 'polypeptide(L)'
;MNGITYTLSGTYTATLLNAAGCDSIITLNLTITQIAGTLNLRCFIEGYMDEANVLLMKPVLANQLQPTTLNACDTIKVELHQSNAPYAMLYSTKVVMNKSGFSTATFPPLNSNFYIVVKHRNAIETWSATSVFFGATPVNYNFTNAASKAFGNNQTQTSPGVWALYSGDVNQDENVDLIDLSLEESDIINFSSGFLPTDVNGDGNVDLLELPIIENNVFDFISVMHP
;
A
#
# COMPACT_ATOMS: atom_id res chain seq x y z
N MET A 1 -6.71 -38.56 9.12
CA MET A 1 -7.15 -39.95 9.37
C MET A 1 -5.93 -40.75 9.79
N ASN A 2 -6.02 -41.61 10.81
CA ASN A 2 -4.88 -42.47 11.25
C ASN A 2 -3.57 -41.69 11.51
N GLY A 3 -3.65 -40.55 12.19
CA GLY A 3 -2.48 -39.70 12.46
C GLY A 3 -1.97 -38.90 11.26
N ILE A 4 -2.59 -39.03 10.07
CA ILE A 4 -2.25 -38.20 8.90
C ILE A 4 -2.89 -36.82 9.02
N THR A 5 -2.03 -35.80 8.91
CA THR A 5 -2.41 -34.40 8.74
C THR A 5 -2.68 -34.12 7.26
N TYR A 6 -3.86 -33.57 6.96
CA TYR A 6 -4.23 -33.14 5.61
C TYR A 6 -4.19 -31.62 5.52
N THR A 7 -3.56 -31.09 4.47
CA THR A 7 -3.41 -29.65 4.22
C THR A 7 -4.21 -29.17 3.00
N LEU A 8 -4.89 -30.09 2.31
CA LEU A 8 -5.69 -29.82 1.12
C LEU A 8 -7.12 -30.35 1.29
N SER A 9 -8.07 -29.72 0.62
CA SER A 9 -9.42 -30.27 0.45
C SER A 9 -9.38 -31.55 -0.38
N GLY A 10 -10.25 -32.50 -0.09
CA GLY A 10 -10.37 -33.73 -0.86
C GLY A 10 -11.16 -34.82 -0.14
N THR A 11 -11.39 -35.91 -0.86
CA THR A 11 -11.95 -37.13 -0.27
C THR A 11 -10.81 -38.09 0.04
N TYR A 12 -10.68 -38.47 1.31
CA TYR A 12 -9.66 -39.38 1.81
C TYR A 12 -10.33 -40.65 2.31
N THR A 13 -9.80 -41.82 1.93
CA THR A 13 -10.28 -43.11 2.43
C THR A 13 -9.22 -43.78 3.28
N ALA A 14 -9.66 -44.48 4.33
CA ALA A 14 -8.81 -45.31 5.15
C ALA A 14 -9.51 -46.65 5.41
N THR A 15 -8.78 -47.73 5.19
CA THR A 15 -9.23 -49.08 5.55
C THR A 15 -8.73 -49.40 6.95
N LEU A 16 -9.65 -49.70 7.86
CA LEU A 16 -9.36 -50.20 9.20
C LEU A 16 -9.65 -51.69 9.26
N LEU A 17 -8.74 -52.47 9.85
CA LEU A 17 -8.97 -53.87 10.16
C LEU A 17 -9.40 -54.01 11.62
N ASN A 18 -10.47 -54.76 11.88
CA ASN A 18 -10.82 -55.15 13.25
C ASN A 18 -9.92 -56.31 13.73
N ALA A 19 -10.00 -56.65 15.03
CA ALA A 19 -9.20 -57.73 15.61
C ALA A 19 -9.45 -59.13 14.99
N ALA A 20 -10.56 -59.30 14.26
CA ALA A 20 -10.91 -60.52 13.53
C ALA A 20 -10.47 -60.49 12.06
N GLY A 21 -9.82 -59.42 11.59
CA GLY A 21 -9.35 -59.27 10.22
C GLY A 21 -10.41 -58.83 9.20
N CYS A 22 -11.61 -58.41 9.64
CA CYS A 22 -12.58 -57.77 8.75
C CYS A 22 -12.17 -56.32 8.50
N ASP A 23 -12.32 -55.84 7.27
CA ASP A 23 -12.04 -54.47 6.91
C ASP A 23 -13.26 -53.56 7.10
N SER A 24 -12.99 -52.27 7.25
CA SER A 24 -13.98 -51.20 7.31
C SER A 24 -13.39 -50.00 6.58
N ILE A 25 -14.08 -49.50 5.57
CA ILE A 25 -13.66 -48.31 4.84
C ILE A 25 -14.29 -47.09 5.49
N ILE A 26 -13.46 -46.16 5.95
CA ILE A 26 -13.90 -44.84 6.39
C ILE A 26 -13.57 -43.85 5.28
N THR A 27 -14.53 -43.00 4.95
CA THR A 27 -14.36 -41.89 4.00
C THR A 27 -14.45 -40.56 4.73
N LEU A 28 -13.43 -39.72 4.58
CA LEU A 28 -13.38 -38.33 5.03
C LEU A 28 -13.53 -37.42 3.80
N ASN A 29 -14.63 -36.67 3.73
CA ASN A 29 -14.75 -35.55 2.80
C ASN A 29 -14.28 -34.29 3.52
N LEU A 30 -13.08 -33.82 3.19
CA LEU A 30 -12.45 -32.65 3.79
C LEU A 30 -12.58 -31.44 2.88
N THR A 31 -13.13 -30.36 3.41
CA THR A 31 -13.13 -29.04 2.77
C THR A 31 -12.31 -28.08 3.62
N ILE A 32 -11.23 -27.56 3.04
CA ILE A 32 -10.38 -26.49 3.59
C ILE A 32 -10.62 -25.23 2.76
N THR A 33 -11.10 -24.18 3.41
CA THR A 33 -11.26 -22.85 2.81
C THR A 33 -10.04 -22.00 3.16
N GLN A 34 -9.26 -21.61 2.16
CA GLN A 34 -8.22 -20.61 2.36
C GLN A 34 -8.82 -19.20 2.34
N ILE A 35 -8.53 -18.41 3.37
CA ILE A 35 -8.98 -17.02 3.46
C ILE A 35 -7.99 -16.14 2.69
N ALA A 36 -8.52 -15.17 1.96
CA ALA A 36 -7.72 -14.17 1.27
C ALA A 36 -6.78 -13.44 2.25
N GLY A 37 -5.57 -13.08 1.79
CA GLY A 37 -4.71 -12.18 2.54
C GLY A 37 -5.33 -10.79 2.58
N THR A 38 -5.54 -10.22 3.77
CA THR A 38 -6.10 -8.87 3.91
C THR A 38 -5.12 -7.96 4.61
N LEU A 39 -4.89 -6.78 4.04
CA LEU A 39 -4.14 -5.68 4.65
C LEU A 39 -5.08 -4.49 4.88
N ASN A 40 -5.22 -4.08 6.13
CA ASN A 40 -5.74 -2.77 6.47
C ASN A 40 -4.54 -1.82 6.60
N LEU A 41 -4.49 -0.84 5.71
CA LEU A 41 -3.40 0.11 5.64
C LEU A 41 -3.88 1.48 6.11
N ARG A 42 -3.00 2.22 6.76
CA ARG A 42 -3.13 3.67 6.91
C ARG A 42 -1.85 4.36 6.43
N CYS A 43 -1.98 5.29 5.48
CA CYS A 43 -0.91 6.16 5.02
C CYS A 43 -1.45 7.54 4.64
N PHE A 44 -0.58 8.54 4.64
CA PHE A 44 -0.85 9.90 4.20
C PHE A 44 0.11 10.29 3.08
N ILE A 45 -0.32 11.19 2.21
CA ILE A 45 0.52 11.79 1.16
C ILE A 45 0.79 13.23 1.59
N GLU A 46 2.06 13.63 1.64
CA GLU A 46 2.50 14.93 2.16
C GLU A 46 1.73 16.10 1.57
N GLY A 47 1.65 16.18 0.24
CA GLY A 47 0.97 17.28 -0.43
C GLY A 47 -0.55 17.31 -0.23
N TYR A 48 -1.16 16.18 0.17
CA TYR A 48 -2.62 16.06 0.28
C TYR A 48 -3.14 16.32 1.69
N MET A 49 -2.28 16.64 2.65
CA MET A 49 -2.69 16.92 4.02
C MET A 49 -3.69 18.10 4.07
N ASP A 50 -4.73 17.96 4.90
CA ASP A 50 -5.71 19.01 5.13
C ASP A 50 -5.18 19.98 6.19
N GLU A 51 -4.98 21.24 5.80
CA GLU A 51 -4.49 22.30 6.69
C GLU A 51 -5.42 22.57 7.87
N ALA A 52 -6.74 22.34 7.71
CA ALA A 52 -7.72 22.53 8.78
C ALA A 52 -7.76 21.34 9.75
N ASN A 53 -7.33 20.16 9.32
CA ASN A 53 -7.27 18.96 10.15
C ASN A 53 -6.12 18.04 9.74
N VAL A 54 -5.01 18.17 10.43
CA VAL A 54 -3.76 17.42 10.21
C VAL A 54 -3.87 15.90 10.38
N LEU A 55 -5.03 15.36 10.77
CA LEU A 55 -5.32 13.92 10.80
C LEU A 55 -6.12 13.44 9.59
N LEU A 56 -6.39 14.34 8.64
CA LEU A 56 -7.13 14.08 7.40
C LEU A 56 -6.32 14.57 6.19
N MET A 57 -6.66 14.01 5.04
CA MET A 57 -6.26 14.47 3.71
C MET A 57 -7.47 15.09 2.99
N LYS A 58 -7.17 15.91 1.98
CA LYS A 58 -8.15 16.49 1.06
C LYS A 58 -8.93 15.39 0.30
N PRO A 59 -10.19 15.63 -0.10
CA PRO A 59 -10.94 14.73 -0.97
C PRO A 59 -10.48 14.84 -2.44
N VAL A 60 -9.21 14.53 -2.71
CA VAL A 60 -8.53 14.83 -3.99
C VAL A 60 -9.28 14.30 -5.21
N LEU A 61 -9.83 13.08 -5.16
CA LEU A 61 -10.61 12.54 -6.27
C LEU A 61 -11.86 13.38 -6.57
N ALA A 62 -12.50 13.97 -5.56
CA ALA A 62 -13.64 14.87 -5.79
C ALA A 62 -13.18 16.22 -6.40
N ASN A 63 -12.06 16.76 -5.91
CA ASN A 63 -11.45 18.00 -6.44
C ASN A 63 -11.09 17.84 -7.94
N GLN A 64 -10.62 16.65 -8.33
CA GLN A 64 -10.22 16.30 -9.68
C GLN A 64 -11.34 15.71 -10.55
N LEU A 65 -12.60 15.92 -10.15
CA LEU A 65 -13.80 15.49 -10.87
C LEU A 65 -13.87 13.98 -11.18
N GLN A 66 -13.19 13.15 -10.38
CA GLN A 66 -13.24 11.71 -10.54
C GLN A 66 -14.55 11.13 -9.95
N PRO A 67 -15.12 10.09 -10.59
CA PRO A 67 -16.37 9.48 -10.14
C PRO A 67 -16.17 8.70 -8.83
N THR A 68 -16.35 9.37 -7.68
CA THR A 68 -16.04 8.78 -6.38
C THR A 68 -16.98 9.26 -5.26
N THR A 69 -16.76 8.75 -4.06
CA THR A 69 -17.48 9.21 -2.86
C THR A 69 -16.79 10.44 -2.26
N LEU A 70 -17.54 11.31 -1.57
CA LEU A 70 -17.02 12.52 -0.89
C LEU A 70 -15.93 12.26 0.17
N ASN A 71 -15.68 11.01 0.53
CA ASN A 71 -14.65 10.61 1.49
C ASN A 71 -13.40 10.01 0.83
N ALA A 72 -13.37 9.86 -0.49
CA ALA A 72 -12.21 9.33 -1.18
C ALA A 72 -11.12 10.41 -1.28
N CYS A 73 -9.92 10.09 -0.80
CA CYS A 73 -8.75 10.92 -0.98
C CYS A 73 -8.17 10.67 -2.37
N ASP A 74 -7.47 9.55 -2.56
CA ASP A 74 -6.87 9.14 -3.83
C ASP A 74 -6.66 7.62 -3.87
N THR A 75 -6.11 7.10 -4.96
CA THR A 75 -5.74 5.71 -5.16
C THR A 75 -4.27 5.48 -4.90
N ILE A 76 -3.95 4.31 -4.34
CA ILE A 76 -2.58 3.81 -4.21
C ILE A 76 -2.49 2.42 -4.82
N LYS A 77 -1.29 2.07 -5.29
CA LYS A 77 -0.93 0.70 -5.61
C LYS A 77 -0.18 0.13 -4.41
N VAL A 78 -0.70 -0.97 -3.87
CA VAL A 78 -0.10 -1.72 -2.77
C VAL A 78 0.55 -2.96 -3.34
N GLU A 79 1.84 -3.11 -3.12
CA GLU A 79 2.64 -4.25 -3.56
C GLU A 79 3.12 -5.06 -2.35
N LEU A 80 3.23 -6.37 -2.53
CA LEU A 80 3.86 -7.27 -1.57
C LEU A 80 5.12 -7.86 -2.18
N HIS A 81 6.24 -7.60 -1.55
CA HIS A 81 7.57 -8.02 -1.99
C HIS A 81 8.10 -9.15 -1.12
N GLN A 82 8.99 -9.97 -1.71
CA GLN A 82 9.70 -11.02 -0.97
C GLN A 82 10.41 -10.44 0.26
N SER A 83 10.51 -11.21 1.35
CA SER A 83 11.25 -10.83 2.55
C SER A 83 12.77 -10.97 2.42
N ASN A 84 13.23 -11.57 1.33
CA ASN A 84 14.63 -11.89 1.08
C ASN A 84 15.04 -11.34 -0.29
N ALA A 85 16.32 -10.98 -0.44
CA ALA A 85 16.88 -10.60 -1.74
C ALA A 85 16.53 -11.66 -2.81
N PRO A 86 16.09 -11.24 -4.01
CA PRO A 86 16.17 -9.89 -4.58
C PRO A 86 14.95 -8.99 -4.29
N TYR A 87 14.14 -9.31 -3.27
CA TYR A 87 12.97 -8.51 -2.87
C TYR A 87 11.96 -8.27 -4.01
N ALA A 88 11.79 -9.27 -4.88
CA ALA A 88 10.92 -9.14 -6.04
C ALA A 88 9.45 -8.94 -5.63
N MET A 89 8.72 -8.13 -6.41
CA MET A 89 7.28 -7.96 -6.28
C MET A 89 6.56 -9.27 -6.63
N LEU A 90 5.74 -9.77 -5.71
CA LEU A 90 4.95 -11.01 -5.90
C LEU A 90 3.47 -10.75 -6.13
N TYR A 91 2.94 -9.72 -5.46
CA TYR A 91 1.52 -9.36 -5.57
C TYR A 91 1.38 -7.84 -5.66
N SER A 92 0.33 -7.40 -6.35
CA SER A 92 -0.01 -5.98 -6.47
C SER A 92 -1.53 -5.82 -6.53
N THR A 93 -2.05 -4.77 -5.93
CA THR A 93 -3.47 -4.39 -6.02
C THR A 93 -3.62 -2.88 -5.91
N LYS A 94 -4.61 -2.31 -6.59
CA LYS A 94 -4.93 -0.88 -6.52
C LYS A 94 -6.14 -0.67 -5.61
N VAL A 95 -6.02 0.24 -4.66
CA VAL A 95 -7.08 0.55 -3.68
C VAL A 95 -7.31 2.05 -3.58
N VAL A 96 -8.52 2.44 -3.15
CA VAL A 96 -8.87 3.82 -2.84
C VAL A 96 -8.65 4.06 -1.35
N MET A 97 -7.92 5.11 -1.01
CA MET A 97 -7.78 5.62 0.36
C MET A 97 -8.91 6.58 0.68
N ASN A 98 -9.39 6.55 1.92
CA ASN A 98 -10.25 7.61 2.42
C ASN A 98 -9.43 8.81 2.95
N LYS A 99 -10.12 9.92 3.28
CA LYS A 99 -9.49 11.11 3.88
C LYS A 99 -8.72 10.84 5.18
N SER A 100 -9.10 9.84 5.96
CA SER A 100 -8.37 9.46 7.17
C SER A 100 -7.14 8.59 6.91
N GLY A 101 -6.80 8.35 5.63
CA GLY A 101 -5.66 7.57 5.18
C GLY A 101 -5.90 6.06 5.14
N PHE A 102 -7.10 5.60 5.49
CA PHE A 102 -7.38 4.17 5.55
C PHE A 102 -7.73 3.60 4.18
N SER A 103 -7.23 2.40 3.91
CA SER A 103 -7.61 1.55 2.78
C SER A 103 -7.53 0.08 3.19
N THR A 104 -8.24 -0.79 2.44
CA THR A 104 -8.16 -2.24 2.62
C THR A 104 -7.77 -2.89 1.30
N ALA A 105 -6.62 -3.56 1.30
CA ALA A 105 -6.10 -4.34 0.18
C ALA A 105 -6.36 -5.84 0.41
N THR A 106 -6.77 -6.52 -0.65
CA THR A 106 -7.05 -7.96 -0.63
C THR A 106 -6.18 -8.66 -1.66
N PHE A 107 -5.57 -9.76 -1.24
CA PHE A 107 -4.67 -10.60 -2.00
C PHE A 107 -5.18 -12.05 -2.03
N PRO A 108 -4.68 -12.91 -2.93
CA PRO A 108 -4.85 -14.35 -2.79
C PRO A 108 -4.42 -14.84 -1.40
N PRO A 109 -4.79 -16.05 -0.97
CA PRO A 109 -4.33 -16.58 0.32
C PRO A 109 -2.81 -16.51 0.47
N LEU A 110 -2.36 -15.96 1.61
CA LEU A 110 -0.94 -15.75 1.93
C LEU A 110 -0.57 -16.49 3.21
N ASN A 111 0.67 -16.95 3.30
CA ASN A 111 1.22 -17.62 4.50
C ASN A 111 2.74 -17.41 4.61
N SER A 112 3.19 -16.16 4.47
CA SER A 112 4.62 -15.81 4.47
C SER A 112 4.84 -14.36 4.92
N ASN A 113 6.10 -13.98 5.11
CA ASN A 113 6.51 -12.61 5.38
C ASN A 113 6.72 -11.84 4.08
N PHE A 114 6.20 -10.63 4.02
CA PHE A 114 6.33 -9.72 2.88
C PHE A 114 6.71 -8.32 3.35
N TYR A 115 7.51 -7.62 2.55
CA TYR A 115 7.54 -6.16 2.65
C TYR A 115 6.27 -5.60 2.01
N ILE A 116 5.67 -4.61 2.65
CA ILE A 116 4.53 -3.86 2.14
C ILE A 116 5.09 -2.63 1.46
N VAL A 117 4.73 -2.42 0.20
CA VAL A 117 5.19 -1.28 -0.59
C VAL A 117 3.97 -0.47 -1.02
N VAL A 118 4.04 0.83 -0.80
CA VAL A 118 3.00 1.79 -1.22
C VAL A 118 3.56 2.65 -2.34
N LYS A 119 2.84 2.67 -3.46
CA LYS A 119 3.08 3.54 -4.60
C LYS A 119 1.90 4.44 -4.80
N HIS A 120 2.18 5.72 -5.00
CA HIS A 120 1.20 6.75 -5.30
C HIS A 120 1.72 7.57 -6.47
N ARG A 121 0.83 8.16 -7.26
CA ARG A 121 1.18 8.78 -8.54
C ARG A 121 2.15 9.96 -8.45
N ASN A 122 2.28 10.57 -7.27
CA ASN A 122 3.07 11.79 -7.06
C ASN A 122 3.93 11.73 -5.80
N ALA A 123 4.11 10.53 -5.24
CA ALA A 123 4.88 10.33 -4.04
C ALA A 123 5.92 9.25 -4.29
N ILE A 124 7.02 9.33 -3.55
CA ILE A 124 8.05 8.31 -3.64
C ILE A 124 7.47 6.97 -3.19
N GLU A 125 7.97 5.90 -3.81
CA GLU A 125 7.73 4.56 -3.33
C GLU A 125 8.19 4.42 -1.87
N THR A 126 7.36 3.81 -1.02
CA THR A 126 7.70 3.63 0.40
C THR A 126 7.45 2.21 0.88
N TRP A 127 8.48 1.64 1.49
CA TRP A 127 8.50 0.28 2.01
C TRP A 127 8.21 0.27 3.51
N SER A 128 7.52 -0.77 3.99
CA SER A 128 7.45 -1.08 5.41
C SER A 128 8.85 -1.27 5.99
N ALA A 129 9.11 -0.74 7.18
CA ALA A 129 10.42 -0.81 7.84
C ALA A 129 10.97 -2.24 7.99
N THR A 130 10.07 -3.21 8.14
CA THR A 130 10.39 -4.63 8.25
C THR A 130 9.35 -5.45 7.50
N SER A 131 9.70 -6.67 7.10
CA SER A 131 8.72 -7.61 6.57
C SER A 131 7.64 -7.97 7.60
N VAL A 132 6.41 -8.18 7.15
CA VAL A 132 5.24 -8.50 7.99
C VAL A 132 4.65 -9.84 7.57
N PHE A 133 4.27 -10.66 8.54
CA PHE A 133 3.65 -11.96 8.28
C PHE A 133 2.19 -11.80 7.85
N PHE A 134 1.85 -12.38 6.71
CA PHE A 134 0.48 -12.50 6.21
C PHE A 134 0.01 -13.95 6.38
N GLY A 135 -1.15 -14.12 7.03
CA GLY A 135 -1.78 -15.42 7.27
C GLY A 135 -3.30 -15.31 7.26
N ALA A 136 -3.98 -16.10 8.09
CA ALA A 136 -5.45 -16.17 8.11
C ALA A 136 -6.14 -14.93 8.73
N THR A 137 -5.41 -14.09 9.46
CA THR A 137 -5.95 -12.87 10.10
C THR A 137 -5.57 -11.62 9.32
N PRO A 138 -6.45 -10.60 9.21
CA PRO A 138 -6.10 -9.34 8.59
C PRO A 138 -4.88 -8.68 9.26
N VAL A 139 -3.92 -8.27 8.43
CA VAL A 139 -2.76 -7.49 8.85
C VAL A 139 -3.17 -6.03 8.97
N ASN A 140 -2.71 -5.34 10.01
CA ASN A 140 -2.89 -3.90 10.15
C ASN A 140 -1.52 -3.24 10.10
N TYR A 141 -1.31 -2.32 9.16
CA TYR A 141 -0.07 -1.58 9.04
C TYR A 141 -0.35 -0.08 8.94
N ASN A 142 0.27 0.69 9.84
CA ASN A 142 0.06 2.13 9.94
C ASN A 142 1.39 2.84 9.72
N PHE A 143 1.50 3.56 8.61
CA PHE A 143 2.64 4.41 8.28
C PHE A 143 2.58 5.78 8.97
N THR A 144 1.43 6.20 9.51
CA THR A 144 1.21 7.60 9.86
C THR A 144 1.63 8.00 11.28
N ASN A 145 2.17 7.07 12.07
CA ASN A 145 2.40 7.30 13.50
C ASN A 145 3.87 7.34 13.95
N ALA A 146 4.82 6.94 13.09
CA ALA A 146 6.25 7.05 13.36
C ALA A 146 7.07 6.87 12.07
N ALA A 147 8.18 7.60 11.95
CA ALA A 147 9.15 7.42 10.87
C ALA A 147 9.62 5.95 10.73
N SER A 148 9.78 5.28 11.87
CA SER A 148 10.25 3.88 11.96
C SER A 148 9.25 2.85 11.39
N LYS A 149 8.17 3.30 10.76
CA LYS A 149 7.24 2.48 9.98
C LYS A 149 7.65 2.41 8.52
N ALA A 150 8.46 3.33 8.03
CA ALA A 150 9.09 3.23 6.73
C ALA A 150 10.52 2.70 6.85
N PHE A 151 10.94 1.95 5.82
CA PHE A 151 12.34 1.56 5.69
C PHE A 151 13.21 2.82 5.60
N GLY A 152 14.35 2.82 6.29
CA GLY A 152 15.24 3.99 6.35
C GLY A 152 14.66 5.23 7.04
N ASN A 153 13.50 5.14 7.70
CA ASN A 153 12.71 6.30 8.13
C ASN A 153 12.32 7.23 6.97
N ASN A 154 12.09 6.68 5.77
CA ASN A 154 11.90 7.43 4.53
C ASN A 154 10.49 8.05 4.40
N GLN A 155 10.14 8.92 5.35
CA GLN A 155 8.86 9.63 5.49
C GLN A 155 9.06 11.00 6.13
N THR A 156 8.14 11.92 5.84
CA THR A 156 8.12 13.27 6.41
C THR A 156 7.19 13.35 7.62
N GLN A 157 7.52 14.22 8.58
CA GLN A 157 6.63 14.58 9.68
C GLN A 157 5.87 15.86 9.35
N THR A 158 4.59 15.74 8.98
CA THR A 158 3.75 16.89 8.60
C THR A 158 3.16 17.63 9.80
N SER A 159 3.13 16.97 10.96
CA SER A 159 2.72 17.53 12.25
C SER A 159 3.26 16.66 13.38
N PRO A 160 3.38 17.15 14.63
CA PRO A 160 3.92 16.36 15.73
C PRO A 160 3.23 14.99 15.88
N GLY A 161 3.96 13.91 15.59
CA GLY A 161 3.46 12.53 15.65
C GLY A 161 2.66 12.05 14.44
N VAL A 162 2.50 12.89 13.40
CA VAL A 162 1.83 12.56 12.14
C VAL A 162 2.87 12.46 11.03
N TRP A 163 2.87 11.32 10.35
CA TRP A 163 3.84 11.01 9.29
C TRP A 163 3.13 10.77 7.96
N ALA A 164 3.76 11.22 6.89
CA ALA A 164 3.29 11.07 5.52
C ALA A 164 4.41 10.59 4.59
N LEU A 165 3.99 10.02 3.47
CA LEU A 165 4.85 9.66 2.35
C LEU A 165 5.27 10.96 1.66
N TYR A 166 6.57 11.11 1.35
CA TYR A 166 7.08 12.28 0.65
C TYR A 166 6.46 12.40 -0.73
N SER A 167 5.99 13.60 -1.05
CA SER A 167 5.46 13.94 -2.36
C SER A 167 6.56 14.45 -3.30
N GLY A 168 6.28 14.55 -4.59
CA GLY A 168 7.11 15.21 -5.59
C GLY A 168 7.79 14.32 -6.63
N ASP A 169 7.81 13.00 -6.45
CA ASP A 169 8.26 12.06 -7.49
C ASP A 169 7.11 11.83 -8.48
N VAL A 170 6.95 12.77 -9.42
CA VAL A 170 5.83 12.78 -10.38
C VAL A 170 6.15 11.96 -11.62
N ASN A 171 7.43 11.69 -11.88
CA ASN A 171 7.89 10.87 -12.99
C ASN A 171 8.06 9.37 -12.62
N GLN A 172 8.02 9.05 -11.32
CA GLN A 172 8.15 7.71 -10.74
C GLN A 172 9.50 7.05 -11.03
N ASP A 173 10.59 7.83 -10.91
CA ASP A 173 11.98 7.39 -11.14
C ASP A 173 12.78 7.11 -9.86
N GLU A 174 12.09 7.11 -8.71
CA GLU A 174 12.62 6.86 -7.37
C GLU A 174 13.35 8.06 -6.74
N ASN A 175 13.45 9.21 -7.42
CA ASN A 175 14.06 10.42 -6.89
C ASN A 175 13.06 11.57 -6.97
N VAL A 176 13.17 12.52 -6.05
CA VAL A 176 12.54 13.83 -6.20
C VAL A 176 13.64 14.79 -6.64
N ASP A 177 13.64 15.16 -7.92
CA ASP A 177 14.72 15.95 -8.49
C ASP A 177 14.27 17.04 -9.48
N LEU A 178 15.21 17.60 -10.25
CA LEU A 178 14.92 18.68 -11.18
C LEU A 178 14.10 18.24 -12.40
N ILE A 179 14.06 16.95 -12.71
CA ILE A 179 13.22 16.38 -13.77
C ILE A 179 11.75 16.46 -13.34
N ASP A 180 11.43 16.14 -12.09
CA ASP A 180 10.07 16.32 -11.55
C ASP A 180 9.63 17.78 -11.61
N LEU A 181 10.49 18.69 -11.16
CA LEU A 181 10.23 20.13 -11.21
C LEU A 181 10.00 20.62 -12.65
N SER A 182 10.75 20.09 -13.61
CA SER A 182 10.58 20.46 -15.03
C SER A 182 9.24 19.99 -15.61
N LEU A 183 8.73 18.85 -15.16
CA LEU A 183 7.41 18.34 -15.55
C LEU A 183 6.29 19.19 -14.93
N GLU A 184 6.47 19.56 -13.66
CA GLU A 184 5.58 20.46 -12.95
C GLU A 184 5.46 21.82 -13.67
N GLU A 185 6.60 22.49 -13.92
CA GLU A 185 6.64 23.78 -14.61
C GLU A 185 6.00 23.72 -16.01
N SER A 186 6.19 22.61 -16.72
CA SER A 186 5.55 22.39 -18.03
C SER A 186 4.02 22.37 -17.90
N ASP A 187 3.47 21.67 -16.91
CA ASP A 187 2.02 21.60 -16.69
C ASP A 187 1.43 22.91 -16.17
N ILE A 188 2.17 23.66 -15.35
CA ILE A 188 1.80 25.02 -14.91
C ILE A 188 1.64 25.94 -16.13
N ILE A 189 2.63 25.95 -17.04
CA ILE A 189 2.59 26.79 -18.26
C ILE A 189 1.42 26.42 -19.17
N ASN A 190 1.03 25.15 -19.19
CA ASN A 190 -0.08 24.65 -19.98
C ASN A 190 -1.45 24.81 -19.30
N PHE A 191 -1.50 25.35 -18.07
CA PHE A 191 -2.71 25.43 -17.26
C PHE A 191 -3.40 24.07 -17.10
N SER A 192 -2.58 23.02 -16.94
CA SER A 192 -3.05 21.65 -16.75
C SER A 192 -3.88 21.52 -15.47
N SER A 193 -4.86 20.62 -15.48
CA SER A 193 -5.75 20.37 -14.33
C SER A 193 -6.34 18.96 -14.39
N GLY A 194 -6.87 18.49 -13.26
CA GLY A 194 -7.54 17.20 -13.13
C GLY A 194 -6.65 16.12 -12.51
N PHE A 195 -6.86 14.86 -12.94
CA PHE A 195 -6.20 13.70 -12.33
C PHE A 195 -4.77 13.52 -12.87
N LEU A 196 -3.85 14.38 -12.41
CA LEU A 196 -2.46 14.42 -12.86
C LEU A 196 -1.48 14.07 -11.73
N PRO A 197 -0.31 13.46 -12.03
CA PRO A 197 0.80 13.32 -11.09
C PRO A 197 1.30 14.67 -10.56
N THR A 198 1.36 15.66 -11.43
CA THR A 198 1.80 17.04 -11.16
C THR A 198 0.81 17.84 -10.30
N ASP A 199 -0.43 17.38 -10.09
CA ASP A 199 -1.28 17.95 -9.03
C ASP A 199 -0.83 17.38 -7.67
N VAL A 200 0.31 17.91 -7.18
CA VAL A 200 1.00 17.45 -5.97
C VAL A 200 0.25 17.84 -4.71
N ASN A 201 -0.46 18.96 -4.72
CA ASN A 201 -1.24 19.44 -3.58
C ASN A 201 -2.67 18.82 -3.52
N GLY A 202 -3.17 18.31 -4.65
CA GLY A 202 -4.44 17.59 -4.76
C GLY A 202 -5.68 18.49 -4.79
N ASP A 203 -5.57 19.74 -5.23
CA ASP A 203 -6.69 20.68 -5.30
C ASP A 203 -7.45 20.68 -6.65
N GLY A 204 -6.94 19.94 -7.63
CA GLY A 204 -7.53 19.82 -8.96
C GLY A 204 -6.83 20.65 -10.03
N ASN A 205 -5.90 21.52 -9.68
CA ASN A 205 -5.14 22.34 -10.62
C ASN A 205 -3.64 22.08 -10.46
N VAL A 206 -2.88 22.35 -11.52
CA VAL A 206 -1.42 22.39 -11.45
C VAL A 206 -0.99 23.85 -11.56
N ASP A 207 -0.49 24.40 -10.46
CA ASP A 207 -0.10 25.81 -10.37
C ASP A 207 1.15 26.04 -9.49
N LEU A 208 1.40 27.28 -9.08
CA LEU A 208 2.61 27.62 -8.32
C LEU A 208 2.57 27.13 -6.86
N LEU A 209 1.42 26.64 -6.37
CA LEU A 209 1.24 26.16 -5.00
C LEU A 209 1.83 24.76 -4.79
N GLU A 210 2.06 23.98 -5.85
CA GLU A 210 2.74 22.68 -5.80
C GLU A 210 4.26 22.82 -5.56
N LEU A 211 4.87 23.85 -6.13
CA LEU A 211 6.33 24.01 -6.19
C LEU A 211 7.02 23.90 -4.83
N PRO A 212 6.54 24.53 -3.73
CA PRO A 212 7.23 24.42 -2.45
C PRO A 212 7.35 22.97 -1.93
N ILE A 213 6.41 22.08 -2.28
CA ILE A 213 6.46 20.67 -1.86
C ILE A 213 7.61 19.96 -2.59
N ILE A 214 7.66 20.09 -3.92
CA ILE A 214 8.71 19.48 -4.74
C ILE A 214 10.07 20.10 -4.39
N GLU A 215 10.20 21.43 -4.39
CA GLU A 215 11.48 22.13 -4.17
C GLU A 215 12.12 21.78 -2.82
N ASN A 216 11.33 21.68 -1.75
CA ASN A 216 11.84 21.26 -0.44
C ASN A 216 12.39 19.84 -0.48
N ASN A 217 11.67 18.91 -1.13
CA ASN A 217 12.09 17.52 -1.22
C ASN A 217 13.27 17.32 -2.19
N VAL A 218 13.39 18.14 -3.24
CA VAL A 218 14.60 18.24 -4.07
C VAL A 218 15.79 18.71 -3.22
N PHE A 219 15.61 19.77 -2.42
CA PHE A 219 16.66 20.33 -1.57
C PHE A 219 17.14 19.33 -0.49
N ASP A 220 16.22 18.53 0.03
CA ASP A 220 16.50 17.49 1.02
C ASP A 220 17.02 16.18 0.40
N PHE A 221 17.19 16.13 -0.94
CA PHE A 221 17.65 14.96 -1.70
C PHE A 221 16.81 13.71 -1.45
N ILE A 222 15.49 13.90 -1.38
CA ILE A 222 14.54 12.83 -1.12
C ILE A 222 14.57 11.82 -2.27
N SER A 223 14.71 10.55 -1.91
CA SER A 223 14.72 9.40 -2.83
C SER A 223 14.15 8.18 -2.12
N VAL A 224 13.79 7.16 -2.90
CA VAL A 224 13.29 5.90 -2.35
C VAL A 224 14.38 5.20 -1.54
N MET A 225 14.00 4.68 -0.38
CA MET A 225 14.81 3.74 0.40
C MET A 225 14.08 2.41 0.52
N HIS A 226 14.76 1.35 0.12
CA HIS A 226 14.28 -0.02 0.21
C HIS A 226 15.42 -0.99 0.56
N PRO A 227 15.10 -2.22 1.05
CA PRO A 227 16.08 -3.24 1.39
C PRO A 227 17.01 -3.68 0.27
#